data_AF-A0A920GIJ6-F1
#
_entry.id   AF-A0A920GIJ6-F1
#
_cell.length_a   1.000
_cell.length_b   1.000
_cell.length_c   1.000
_cell.angle_alpha   90.00
_cell.angle_beta   90.00
_cell.angle_gamma   90.00
#
_symmetry.space_group_name_H-M   'P 1'
#
loop_
_entity.id
_entity.type
_entity.pdbx_description
1 polymer ?
#
loop_
_entity_poly.entity_id
_entity_poly.type
_entity_poly.pdbx_seq_one_letter_code
_entity_poly.pdbx_strand_id
1 'polypeptide(L)' 'MKNTLTFLIFKTIIIMEIPAIVGAGLVVIGVGMGIGRIGGSAMEAIARQPEAYGKIQTAMLIAAALIEGIGFAALFAV' A
#
# COMPACT_ATOMS: atom_id res chain seq x y z
N MET A 1 -23.14 -12.52 34.87
CA MET A 1 -23.22 -12.89 33.43
C MET A 1 -23.03 -11.71 32.48
N LYS A 2 -23.77 -10.59 32.61
CA LYS A 2 -23.64 -9.44 31.68
C LYS A 2 -22.21 -8.88 31.60
N ASN A 3 -21.52 -8.70 32.73
CA ASN A 3 -20.16 -8.15 32.76
C ASN A 3 -19.10 -9.09 32.14
N THR A 4 -19.29 -10.40 32.27
CA THR A 4 -18.40 -11.42 31.67
C THR A 4 -18.55 -11.43 30.14
N LEU A 5 -19.77 -11.26 29.64
CA LEU A 5 -20.05 -11.19 28.21
C LEU A 5 -19.49 -9.91 27.59
N THR A 6 -19.67 -8.77 28.24
CA THR A 6 -19.06 -7.49 27.82
C THR A 6 -17.52 -7.59 27.78
N PHE A 7 -16.91 -8.21 28.79
CA PHE A 7 -15.47 -8.42 28.83
C PHE A 7 -14.97 -9.35 27.70
N LEU A 8 -15.70 -10.41 27.39
CA LEU A 8 -15.39 -11.31 26.27
C LEU A 8 -15.51 -10.62 24.92
N ILE A 9 -16.55 -9.80 24.73
CA ILE A 9 -16.75 -9.02 23.50
C ILE A 9 -15.61 -8.03 23.30
N PHE A 10 -15.24 -7.27 24.34
CA PHE A 10 -14.08 -6.36 24.27
C PHE A 10 -12.78 -7.09 23.96
N LYS A 11 -12.54 -8.24 24.62
CA LYS A 11 -11.34 -9.05 24.38
C LYS A 11 -11.26 -9.57 22.94
N THR A 12 -12.37 -10.07 22.39
CA THR A 12 -12.41 -10.59 21.02
C THR A 12 -12.22 -9.50 19.98
N ILE A 13 -12.86 -8.33 20.16
CA ILE A 13 -12.72 -7.19 19.24
C ILE A 13 -11.26 -6.72 19.20
N ILE A 14 -10.65 -6.47 20.36
CA ILE A 14 -9.26 -5.98 20.43
C ILE A 14 -8.27 -6.97 19.80
N ILE A 15 -8.44 -8.28 20.03
CA ILE A 15 -7.54 -9.30 19.47
C ILE A 15 -7.65 -9.39 17.94
N MET A 16 -8.83 -9.12 17.38
CA MET A 16 -9.06 -9.21 15.94
C MET A 16 -8.70 -7.93 15.18
N GLU A 17 -8.79 -6.75 15.81
CA GLU A 17 -8.54 -5.47 15.13
C GLU A 17 -7.05 -5.12 15.01
N ILE A 18 -6.23 -5.47 16.01
CA ILE A 18 -4.79 -5.13 16.00
C ILE A 18 -4.06 -5.75 14.79
N PRO A 19 -4.22 -7.04 14.45
CA PRO A 19 -3.58 -7.63 13.28
C PRO A 19 -3.98 -6.95 11.97
N ALA A 20 -5.26 -6.56 11.82
CA ALA A 20 -5.76 -5.90 10.62
C ALA A 20 -5.12 -4.51 10.43
N ILE A 21 -5.04 -3.71 11.50
CA ILE A 21 -4.40 -2.39 11.46
C ILE A 21 -2.91 -2.51 11.15
N VAL A 22 -2.22 -3.48 11.75
CA VAL A 22 -0.80 -3.73 11.48
C VAL A 22 -0.60 -4.20 10.03
N GLY A 23 -1.44 -5.11 9.55
CA GLY A 23 -1.43 -5.60 8.17
C GLY A 23 -1.62 -4.46 7.16
N ALA A 24 -2.63 -3.61 7.38
CA ALA A 24 -2.88 -2.44 6.55
C ALA A 24 -1.69 -1.47 6.54
N GLY A 25 -1.06 -1.22 7.70
CA GLY A 25 0.14 -0.39 7.79
C GLY A 25 1.30 -0.94 6.97
N LEU A 26 1.54 -2.26 7.02
CA LEU A 26 2.59 -2.91 6.25
C LEU A 26 2.33 -2.84 4.73
N VAL A 27 1.08 -3.01 4.31
CA VAL A 27 0.67 -2.86 2.90
C VAL A 27 1.01 -1.44 2.41
N VAL A 28 0.61 -0.40 3.15
CA VAL A 28 0.86 0.99 2.76
C VAL A 28 2.37 1.29 2.67
N ILE A 29 3.17 0.77 3.60
CA ILE A 29 4.64 0.93 3.56
C ILE A 29 5.22 0.28 2.29
N GLY A 30 4.81 -0.96 1.99
CA GLY A 30 5.29 -1.67 0.79
C GLY A 30 4.94 -0.94 -0.51
N VAL A 31 3.69 -0.48 -0.62
CA VAL A 31 3.19 0.29 -1.77
C VAL A 31 3.96 1.61 -1.92
N GLY A 32 4.10 2.36 -0.84
CA GLY A 32 4.81 3.65 -0.85
C GLY A 32 6.27 3.51 -1.25
N MET A 33 6.96 2.47 -0.76
CA MET A 33 8.35 2.18 -1.17
C MET A 33 8.45 1.79 -2.66
N GLY A 34 7.51 1.00 -3.16
CA GLY A 34 7.46 0.60 -4.57
C GLY A 34 7.27 1.78 -5.50
N ILE A 35 6.22 2.59 -5.26
CA ILE A 35 5.91 3.77 -6.08
C ILE A 35 7.04 4.81 -6.00
N GLY A 36 7.59 5.06 -4.80
CA GLY A 36 8.69 6.00 -4.61
C GLY A 36 9.93 5.64 -5.43
N ARG A 37 10.27 4.34 -5.52
CA ARG A 37 11.38 3.86 -6.37
C ARG A 37 11.10 4.07 -7.85
N ILE A 38 9.91 3.70 -8.33
CA ILE A 38 9.53 3.88 -9.74
C ILE A 38 9.59 5.37 -10.11
N GLY A 39 9.01 6.24 -9.27
CA GLY A 39 9.01 7.69 -9.48
C GLY A 39 10.44 8.25 -9.52
N GLY A 40 11.29 7.87 -8.56
CA GLY A 40 12.69 8.29 -8.54
C GLY A 40 13.45 7.86 -9.80
N SER A 41 13.38 6.58 -10.17
CA SER A 41 14.04 6.07 -11.38
C SER A 41 13.49 6.69 -12.67
N ALA A 42 12.20 6.98 -12.73
CA ALA A 42 11.60 7.67 -13.87
C ALA A 42 12.11 9.11 -13.99
N MET A 43 12.21 9.85 -12.88
CA MET A 43 12.75 11.21 -12.90
C MET A 43 14.22 11.23 -13.32
N GLU A 44 15.04 10.30 -12.83
CA GLU A 44 16.43 10.14 -13.27
C GLU A 44 16.53 9.82 -14.77
N ALA A 45 15.68 8.93 -15.27
CA ALA A 45 15.65 8.57 -16.68
C ALA A 45 15.23 9.76 -17.56
N ILE A 46 14.22 10.53 -17.13
CA ILE A 46 13.77 11.75 -17.82
C ILE A 46 14.88 12.80 -17.84
N ALA A 47 15.60 12.98 -16.73
CA ALA A 47 16.72 13.92 -16.66
C ALA A 47 17.86 13.55 -17.63
N ARG A 48 18.08 12.25 -17.86
CA ARG A 48 19.09 11.76 -18.83
C ARG A 48 18.62 11.82 -20.27
N GLN A 49 17.32 11.64 -20.52
CA GLN A 49 16.73 11.62 -21.87
C GLN A 49 15.39 12.39 -21.87
N PRO A 50 15.44 13.73 -21.94
CA PRO A 50 14.23 14.56 -21.92
C PRO A 50 13.29 14.27 -23.10
N GLU A 51 13.82 13.89 -24.25
CA GLU A 51 13.06 13.59 -25.47
C GLU A 51 12.20 12.33 -25.31
N ALA A 52 12.56 11.44 -24.38
CA ALA A 52 11.83 10.22 -24.07
C ALA A 52 10.77 10.41 -22.97
N TYR A 53 10.55 11.64 -22.48
CA TYR A 53 9.65 11.94 -21.35
C TYR A 53 8.31 11.21 -21.42
N GLY A 54 7.57 11.33 -22.52
CA GLY A 54 6.24 10.73 -22.64
C GLY A 54 6.24 9.21 -22.53
N LYS A 55 7.28 8.55 -23.07
CA LYS A 55 7.43 7.08 -22.98
C LYS A 55 7.76 6.65 -21.55
N ILE A 56 8.68 7.36 -20.91
CA ILE A 56 9.10 7.07 -19.52
C ILE A 56 7.93 7.30 -18.56
N GLN A 57 7.22 8.41 -18.70
CA GLN A 57 6.04 8.73 -17.90
C GLN A 57 4.95 7.66 -18.08
N THR A 58 4.67 7.24 -19.32
CA THR A 58 3.66 6.19 -19.57
C THR A 58 4.05 4.87 -18.89
N ALA A 59 5.30 4.44 -19.03
CA ALA A 59 5.79 3.23 -18.36
C ALA A 59 5.73 3.34 -16.83
N MET A 60 6.13 4.49 -16.27
CA MET A 60 6.04 4.79 -14.85
C MET A 60 4.59 4.69 -14.34
N LEU A 61 3.64 5.30 -15.04
CA LEU A 61 2.22 5.30 -14.65
C LEU A 61 1.63 3.89 -14.71
N ILE A 62 1.97 3.08 -15.72
CA ILE A 62 1.53 1.68 -15.81
C ILE A 62 2.08 0.89 -14.62
N ALA A 63 3.38 1.01 -14.33
CA ALA A 63 3.99 0.31 -13.20
C ALA A 63 3.41 0.77 -11.85
N ALA A 64 3.19 2.07 -11.67
CA ALA A 64 2.56 2.63 -10.48
C ALA A 64 1.11 2.13 -10.32
N ALA A 65 0.33 2.07 -11.41
CA ALA A 65 -1.04 1.56 -11.39
C ALA A 65 -1.12 0.08 -11.01
N LEU A 66 -0.16 -0.74 -11.44
CA LEU A 66 -0.08 -2.15 -11.04
C LEU A 66 0.20 -2.29 -9.54
N ILE A 67 1.11 -1.47 -8.99
CA ILE A 67 1.41 -1.48 -7.55
C ILE A 67 0.22 -0.96 -6.73
N GLU A 68 -0.39 0.15 -7.14
CA GLU A 68 -1.61 0.69 -6.53
C GLU A 68 -2.75 -0.33 -6.55
N GLY A 69 -2.96 -1.03 -7.67
CA GLY A 69 -4.02 -2.03 -7.80
C GLY A 69 -3.85 -3.21 -6.83
N ILE A 70 -2.63 -3.72 -6.71
CA ILE A 70 -2.31 -4.80 -5.77
C ILE A 70 -2.38 -4.30 -4.32
N GLY A 71 -1.84 -3.10 -4.06
CA GLY A 71 -1.87 -2.45 -2.76
C GLY A 71 -3.29 -2.24 -2.23
N PHE A 72 -4.16 -1.69 -3.08
CA PHE A 72 -5.56 -1.49 -2.78
C PHE A 72 -6.27 -2.82 -2.52
N ALA A 73 -6.07 -3.83 -3.37
CA ALA A 73 -6.65 -5.15 -3.14
C ALA A 73 -6.18 -5.79 -1.82
N ALA A 74 -4.91 -5.62 -1.47
CA ALA A 74 -4.33 -6.15 -0.24
C ALA A 74 -4.94 -5.53 1.03
N LEU A 75 -5.43 -4.28 0.98
CA LEU A 75 -6.12 -3.65 2.12
C LEU A 75 -7.44 -4.34 2.49
N PHE A 76 -8.08 -5.05 1.56
CA PHE A 76 -9.29 -5.83 1.85
C PHE A 76 -8.98 -7.26 2.30
N ALA A 77 -7.73 -7.69 2.19
CA ALA A 77 -7.29 -9.02 2.57
C ALA A 77 -6.70 -9.09 3.99
N VAL A 78 -6.46 -7.93 4.63
CA VAL A 78 -5.85 -7.79 5.96
C VAL A 78 -6.87 -7.41 7.03
#